data_AF-A0AAQ2HZQ1-F1
#
_entry.id   AF-A0AAQ2HZQ1-F1
#
_cell.length_a   1.000
_cell.length_b   1.000
_cell.length_c   1.000
_cell.angle_alpha   90.00
_cell.angle_beta   90.00
_cell.angle_gamma   90.00
#
_symmetry.space_group_name_H-M   'P 1'
#
loop_
_entity.id
_entity.type
_entity.pdbx_description
1 polymer ?
#
loop_
_entity_poly.entity_id
_entity_poly.type
_entity_poly.pdbx_seq_one_letter_code
_entity_poly.pdbx_strand_id
1 'polypeptide(L)'
;MARSIRLQQKLHSKYLIEVAGEVVLDDCLVEKLWALNRGDRFELNSRSIGFGPVQKYRLEYAITRGPIPGHWLYKEFDPKELTLFFTAKDFAGICHGWTLFDE
;
A
#
# COMPACT_ATOMS: atom_id res chain seq x y z
N MET A 1 -2.52 -6.02 -25.87
CA MET A 1 -3.24 -4.73 -25.75
C MET A 1 -2.58 -3.91 -24.64
N ALA A 2 -1.73 -2.94 -25.00
CA ALA A 2 -1.23 -1.99 -24.02
C ALA A 2 -2.40 -1.07 -23.65
N ARG A 3 -2.94 -1.21 -22.42
CA ARG A 3 -3.87 -0.20 -21.90
C ARG A 3 -3.15 1.14 -21.92
N SER A 4 -3.84 2.21 -22.32
CA SER A 4 -3.27 3.56 -22.28
C SER A 4 -2.68 3.83 -20.90
N ILE A 5 -1.39 4.18 -20.83
CA ILE A 5 -0.64 4.43 -19.59
C ILE A 5 -1.39 5.45 -18.72
N ARG A 6 -1.95 6.49 -19.34
CA ARG A 6 -2.78 7.51 -18.68
C ARG A 6 -4.03 6.93 -18.01
N LEU A 7 -4.66 5.92 -18.61
CA LEU A 7 -5.82 5.24 -18.04
C LEU A 7 -5.41 4.40 -16.83
N GLN A 8 -4.29 3.69 -16.90
CA GLN A 8 -3.76 2.91 -15.77
C GLN A 8 -3.41 3.82 -14.59
N GLN A 9 -2.68 4.91 -14.84
CA GLN A 9 -2.37 5.90 -13.83
C GLN A 9 -3.65 6.42 -13.13
N LYS A 10 -4.69 6.77 -13.92
CA LYS A 10 -5.98 7.20 -13.38
C LYS A 10 -6.67 6.14 -12.52
N LEU A 11 -6.56 4.87 -12.88
CA LEU A 11 -7.13 3.76 -12.10
C LEU A 11 -6.38 3.59 -10.77
N HIS A 12 -5.05 3.61 -10.78
CA HIS A 12 -4.26 3.57 -9.54
C HIS A 12 -4.64 4.71 -8.60
N SER A 13 -4.65 5.95 -9.09
CA SER A 13 -5.05 7.10 -8.26
C SER A 13 -6.48 6.98 -7.71
N LYS A 14 -7.41 6.46 -8.51
CA LYS A 14 -8.82 6.30 -8.10
C LYS A 14 -9.00 5.26 -6.99
N TYR A 15 -8.32 4.14 -7.10
CA TYR A 15 -8.56 2.96 -6.24
C TYR A 15 -7.56 2.82 -5.09
N LEU A 16 -6.54 3.68 -5.00
CA LEU A 16 -5.50 3.58 -3.98
C LEU A 16 -6.06 3.59 -2.55
N ILE A 17 -6.96 4.53 -2.24
CA ILE A 17 -7.53 4.66 -0.89
C ILE A 17 -8.46 3.48 -0.58
N GLU A 18 -9.25 3.03 -1.56
CA GLU A 18 -10.14 1.88 -1.42
C GLU A 18 -9.35 0.61 -1.10
N VAL A 19 -8.28 0.35 -1.86
CA VAL A 19 -7.40 -0.79 -1.63
C VAL A 19 -6.65 -0.66 -0.30
N ALA A 20 -6.18 0.54 0.07
CA ALA A 20 -5.56 0.75 1.37
C ALA A 20 -6.55 0.46 2.51
N GLY A 21 -7.80 0.90 2.38
CA GLY A 21 -8.88 0.61 3.31
C GLY A 21 -9.16 -0.89 3.45
N GLU A 22 -9.25 -1.62 2.33
CA GLU A 22 -9.44 -3.07 2.36
C GLU A 22 -8.26 -3.79 3.04
N VAL A 23 -7.02 -3.32 2.84
CA VAL A 23 -5.82 -3.89 3.47
C VAL A 23 -5.85 -3.72 4.98
N VAL A 24 -6.16 -2.52 5.47
CA VAL A 24 -6.10 -2.23 6.91
C VAL A 24 -7.26 -2.84 7.69
N LEU A 25 -8.31 -3.28 6.99
CA LEU A 25 -9.43 -4.02 7.57
C LEU A 25 -9.25 -5.54 7.52
N ASP A 26 -8.19 -6.05 6.89
CA ASP A 26 -7.86 -7.47 6.87
C ASP A 26 -6.85 -7.79 7.98
N ASP A 27 -7.36 -8.27 9.12
CA ASP A 27 -6.55 -8.56 10.32
C ASP A 27 -5.38 -9.52 10.03
N CYS A 28 -5.60 -10.55 9.21
CA CYS A 28 -4.56 -11.52 8.88
C CYS A 28 -3.45 -10.90 8.03
N LEU A 29 -3.80 -9.96 7.15
CA LEU A 29 -2.81 -9.22 6.38
C LEU A 29 -2.10 -8.20 7.26
N VAL A 30 -2.82 -7.48 8.12
CA VAL A 30 -2.26 -6.50 9.05
C VAL A 30 -1.23 -7.16 9.98
N GLU A 31 -1.51 -8.34 10.53
CA GLU A 31 -0.54 -9.12 11.32
C GLU A 31 0.75 -9.42 10.54
N LYS A 32 0.65 -9.76 9.25
CA LYS A 32 1.83 -9.97 8.40
C LYS A 32 2.61 -8.68 8.17
N LEU A 33 1.91 -7.56 8.03
CA LEU A 33 2.53 -6.24 7.87
C LEU A 33 3.22 -5.78 9.16
N TRP A 34 2.70 -6.16 10.34
CA TRP A 34 3.35 -5.98 11.63
C TRP A 34 4.63 -6.80 11.81
N ALA A 35 4.79 -7.91 11.09
CA ALA A 35 6.01 -8.71 11.11
C ALA A 35 7.14 -8.14 10.22
N LEU A 36 6.84 -7.17 9.34
CA LEU A 36 7.83 -6.55 8.46
C LEU A 36 8.79 -5.67 9.24
N ASN A 37 10.07 -5.61 8.88
CA ASN A 37 10.97 -4.61 9.44
C ASN A 37 10.74 -3.25 8.79
N ARG A 38 11.25 -2.19 9.42
CA ARG A 38 11.23 -0.84 8.83
C ARG A 38 11.89 -0.85 7.44
N GLY A 39 11.19 -0.32 6.44
CA GLY A 39 11.66 -0.25 5.06
C GLY A 39 11.39 -1.52 4.25
N ASP A 40 10.96 -2.61 4.87
CA ASP A 40 10.56 -3.81 4.16
C ASP A 40 9.32 -3.56 3.32
N ARG A 41 9.25 -4.27 2.20
CA ARG A 41 8.21 -4.12 1.19
C ARG A 41 7.41 -5.40 1.05
N PHE A 42 6.10 -5.23 0.93
CA PHE A 42 5.16 -6.29 0.62
C PHE A 42 4.46 -5.99 -0.71
N GLU A 43 4.43 -6.96 -1.62
CA GLU A 43 3.79 -6.81 -2.92
C GLU A 43 2.30 -7.17 -2.87
N LEU A 44 1.47 -6.17 -3.16
CA LEU A 44 0.03 -6.29 -3.26
C LEU A 44 -0.37 -6.31 -4.73
N ASN A 45 -0.72 -7.49 -5.23
CA ASN A 45 -1.10 -7.71 -6.61
C ASN A 45 -2.21 -8.77 -6.70
N SER A 46 -2.75 -8.94 -7.91
CA SER A 46 -3.86 -9.88 -8.16
C SER A 46 -3.55 -11.35 -7.86
N ARG A 47 -2.28 -11.73 -7.70
CA ARG A 47 -1.87 -13.09 -7.33
C ARG A 47 -1.72 -13.27 -5.83
N SER A 48 -1.39 -12.20 -5.10
CA SER A 48 -1.16 -12.26 -3.65
C SER A 48 -2.44 -12.04 -2.84
N ILE A 49 -3.40 -11.22 -3.31
CA ILE A 49 -4.57 -10.85 -2.50
C ILE A 49 -5.88 -10.75 -3.31
N GLY A 50 -6.99 -11.00 -2.61
CA GLY A 50 -8.38 -11.05 -3.07
C GLY A 50 -9.09 -9.72 -3.37
N PHE A 51 -8.41 -8.58 -3.23
CA PHE A 51 -9.05 -7.26 -3.25
C PHE A 51 -9.71 -6.92 -4.59
N GLY A 52 -10.96 -6.43 -4.53
CA GLY A 52 -11.83 -6.29 -5.69
C GLY A 52 -11.23 -5.44 -6.81
N PRO A 53 -10.76 -4.21 -6.52
CA PRO A 53 -10.10 -3.36 -7.52
C PRO A 53 -8.78 -3.95 -8.05
N VAL A 54 -7.99 -4.59 -7.18
CA VAL A 54 -6.69 -5.19 -7.50
C VAL A 54 -6.87 -6.32 -8.51
N GLN A 55 -7.82 -7.23 -8.27
CA GLN A 55 -8.11 -8.33 -9.19
C GLN A 55 -8.76 -7.83 -10.49
N LYS A 56 -9.81 -7.01 -10.39
CA LYS A 56 -10.61 -6.56 -11.53
C LYS A 56 -9.78 -5.75 -12.53
N TYR A 57 -8.92 -4.87 -12.03
CA TYR A 57 -8.13 -3.98 -12.87
C TYR A 57 -6.66 -4.38 -13.00
N ARG A 58 -6.22 -5.45 -12.32
CA ARG A 58 -4.82 -5.89 -12.27
C ARG A 58 -3.89 -4.77 -11.77
N LEU A 59 -4.29 -4.10 -10.70
CA LEU A 59 -3.48 -3.05 -10.08
C LEU A 59 -2.36 -3.70 -9.26
N GLU A 60 -1.18 -3.10 -9.29
CA GLU A 60 -0.03 -3.54 -8.52
C GLU A 60 0.46 -2.42 -7.61
N TYR A 61 0.49 -2.72 -6.31
CA TYR A 61 0.99 -1.81 -5.28
C TYR A 61 2.10 -2.47 -4.46
N ALA A 62 3.03 -1.65 -3.99
CA ALA A 62 3.97 -2.04 -2.95
C ALA A 62 3.59 -1.33 -1.64
N ILE A 63 3.45 -2.10 -0.58
CA ILE A 63 3.26 -1.62 0.79
C ILE A 63 4.63 -1.60 1.45
N THR A 64 5.06 -0.45 1.96
CA THR A 64 6.31 -0.31 2.69
C THR A 64 6.04 0.03 4.15
N ARG A 65 6.65 -0.69 5.10
CA ARG A 65 6.56 -0.33 6.52
C ARG A 65 7.43 0.89 6.81
N GLY A 66 6.81 1.93 7.35
CA GLY A 66 7.44 3.21 7.70
C GLY A 66 8.14 3.23 9.06
N PRO A 67 8.79 4.36 9.41
CA PRO A 67 8.85 5.62 8.68
C PRO A 67 9.96 5.62 7.61
N ILE A 68 9.62 6.06 6.39
CA ILE A 68 10.55 6.12 5.26
C ILE A 68 11.36 7.42 5.34
N PRO A 69 12.71 7.37 5.38
CA PRO A 69 13.56 8.56 5.35
C PRO A 69 13.26 9.44 4.13
N GLY A 70 13.08 10.75 4.33
CA GLY A 70 12.80 11.71 3.26
C GLY A 70 11.32 11.85 2.86
N HIS A 71 10.41 11.11 3.50
CA HIS A 71 8.98 11.36 3.37
C HIS A 71 8.56 12.50 4.34
N TRP A 72 7.63 13.38 3.93
CA TRP A 72 7.17 14.53 4.73
C TRP A 72 6.48 14.15 6.06
N LEU A 73 6.08 12.89 6.20
CA LEU A 73 5.54 12.26 7.42
C LEU A 73 6.64 11.56 8.26
N TYR A 74 7.92 11.90 8.07
CA TYR A 74 9.00 11.33 8.88
C TYR A 74 8.79 11.68 10.36
N LYS A 75 8.40 10.66 11.13
CA LYS A 75 8.34 10.63 12.59
C LYS A 75 9.36 9.60 13.07
N GLU A 76 9.76 9.67 14.34
CA GLU A 76 10.53 8.58 14.96
C GLU A 76 9.72 7.27 14.88
N PHE A 77 10.40 6.15 14.65
CA PHE A 77 9.76 4.84 14.56
C PHE A 77 9.20 4.47 15.93
N ASP A 78 7.87 4.38 16.01
CA ASP A 78 7.17 3.89 17.20
C ASP A 78 6.78 2.42 16.97
N PRO A 79 7.24 1.48 17.80
CA PRO A 79 6.84 0.07 17.69
C PRO A 79 5.34 -0.17 17.94
N LYS A 80 4.61 0.80 18.50
CA LYS A 80 3.15 0.75 18.69
C LYS A 80 2.34 1.33 17.52
N GLU A 81 3.01 1.92 16.54
CA GLU A 81 2.38 2.48 15.35
C GLU A 81 2.79 1.68 14.11
N LEU A 82 1.80 1.14 13.39
CA LEU A 82 2.03 0.53 12.08
C LEU A 82 1.76 1.58 11.00
N THR A 83 2.81 2.30 10.61
CA THR A 83 2.76 3.20 9.46
C THR A 83 3.05 2.43 8.18
N LEU A 84 2.11 2.46 7.24
CA LEU A 84 2.15 1.77 5.96
C LEU A 84 2.12 2.79 4.82
N PHE A 85 2.99 2.61 3.84
CA PHE A 85 3.01 3.39 2.61
C PHE A 85 2.65 2.54 1.42
N PHE A 86 1.49 2.82 0.82
CA PHE A 86 1.01 2.19 -0.40
C PHE A 86 1.53 2.98 -1.59
N THR A 87 2.23 2.33 -2.52
CA THR A 87 2.82 2.96 -3.71
C THR A 87 2.48 2.16 -4.95
N ALA A 88 2.06 2.82 -6.03
CA ALA A 88 1.86 2.13 -7.31
C ALA A 88 3.21 1.73 -7.92
N LYS A 89 3.39 0.44 -8.27
CA LYS A 89 4.71 -0.12 -8.64
C LYS A 89 5.35 0.57 -9.85
N ASP A 90 4.54 0.89 -10.86
CA ASP A 90 5.02 1.43 -12.14
C ASP A 90 4.75 2.94 -12.31
N PHE A 91 4.18 3.60 -11.30
CA PHE A 91 3.75 4.99 -11.41
C PHE A 91 4.28 5.85 -10.27
N ALA A 92 5.32 6.63 -10.57
CA ALA A 92 5.84 7.62 -9.65
C ALA A 92 4.77 8.64 -9.24
N GLY A 93 4.77 9.01 -7.94
CA GLY A 93 3.88 10.03 -7.38
C GLY A 93 2.48 9.55 -6.98
N ILE A 94 2.10 8.29 -7.25
CA ILE A 94 0.86 7.71 -6.71
C ILE A 94 1.18 6.94 -5.43
N CYS A 95 0.91 7.58 -4.29
CA CYS A 95 1.14 6.99 -2.99
C CYS A 95 0.12 7.44 -1.94
N HIS A 96 -0.07 6.61 -0.92
CA HIS A 96 -0.92 6.90 0.22
C HIS A 96 -0.30 6.32 1.49
N GLY A 97 -0.34 7.07 2.58
CA GLY A 97 0.12 6.64 3.89
C GLY A 97 -1.07 6.34 4.78
N TRP A 98 -0.99 5.25 5.54
CA TRP A 98 -1.96 4.89 6.58
C TRP A 98 -1.22 4.56 7.86
N THR A 99 -1.71 5.01 9.01
CA THR A 99 -1.15 4.66 10.32
C THR A 99 -2.20 3.94 11.13
N LEU A 100 -1.88 2.73 11.57
CA LEU A 100 -2.66 1.97 12.53
C LEU A 100 -2.01 2.05 13.90
N PHE A 101 -2.83 2.05 14.93
CA PHE A 101 -2.41 2.06 16.33
C PHE A 101 -2.77 0.71 16.93
N ASP A 102 -1.84 0.12 17.67
CA ASP A 102 -2.15 -1.01 18.55
C ASP A 102 -2.98 -0.47 19.73
N GLU A 103 -4.13 -1.07 20.03
CA GLU A 103 -5.04 -0.63 21.12
C GLU A 103 -4.44 -0.84 22.52
#